data_AF-A0A1M6RY40-F1
#
_entry.id   AF-A0A1M6RY40-F1
#
_cell.length_a   1.000
_cell.length_b   1.000
_cell.length_c   1.000
_cell.angle_alpha   90.00
_cell.angle_beta   90.00
_cell.angle_gamma   90.00
#
_symmetry.space_group_name_H-M   'P 1'
#
loop_
_entity.id
_entity.type
_entity.pdbx_description
1 polymer ?
#
loop_
_entity_poly.entity_id
_entity_poly.type
_entity_poly.pdbx_seq_one_letter_code
_entity_poly.pdbx_strand_id
1 'polypeptide(L)'
;MLIFLMGFSCKEKKEKTTETKTVETKVADSVKTLEPEEFVDSEPRKEDTDYEVINKKDFAKWKGEYHLDYLDYAGENDGTKLKAKLVLDGPEDGHFYLWCEKPNDTTKLVMQHVYGSFGKMNNENTAVKFLPEIIIEGENTGINLDFFLYNKNNTFYIKSDMIPSEGGATKELPIQKIK
;
A
#
# COMPACT_ATOMS: atom_id res chain seq x y z
N MET A 1 -34.19 -44.49 25.99
CA MET A 1 -33.89 -44.64 27.43
C MET A 1 -32.79 -43.64 27.77
N LEU A 2 -33.07 -42.78 28.75
CA LEU A 2 -32.23 -41.67 29.22
C LEU A 2 -31.05 -42.15 30.10
N ILE A 3 -29.99 -41.32 30.06
CA ILE A 3 -29.12 -40.85 31.17
C ILE A 3 -28.11 -41.83 31.81
N PHE A 4 -26.83 -41.50 31.57
CA PHE A 4 -25.85 -40.96 32.53
C PHE A 4 -25.68 -41.65 33.90
N LEU A 5 -24.42 -42.01 34.23
CA LEU A 5 -23.64 -41.43 35.34
C LEU A 5 -22.38 -42.28 35.58
N MET A 6 -21.25 -41.58 35.72
CA MET A 6 -20.06 -41.89 36.54
C MET A 6 -19.00 -40.88 36.07
N GLY A 7 -18.36 -40.04 36.87
CA GLY A 7 -18.10 -39.99 38.30
C GLY A 7 -16.73 -39.30 38.48
N PHE A 8 -16.36 -39.02 39.73
CA PHE A 8 -15.14 -38.38 40.23
C PHE A 8 -15.10 -36.84 40.21
N SER A 9 -14.55 -36.14 41.19
CA SER A 9 -14.28 -36.34 42.62
C SER A 9 -13.68 -35.02 43.11
N CYS A 10 -13.96 -34.65 44.36
CA CYS A 10 -13.62 -33.40 45.05
C CYS A 10 -12.15 -32.91 44.97
N LYS A 11 -11.95 -31.58 45.07
CA LYS A 11 -11.47 -30.91 46.31
C LYS A 11 -11.34 -29.38 46.16
N GLU A 12 -12.04 -28.65 47.04
CA GLU A 12 -11.69 -27.28 47.44
C GLU A 12 -10.50 -27.27 48.41
N LYS A 13 -9.65 -26.22 48.35
CA LYS A 13 -8.97 -25.65 49.53
C LYS A 13 -8.38 -24.25 49.28
N LYS A 14 -9.05 -23.25 49.89
CA LYS A 14 -8.64 -22.01 50.59
C LYS A 14 -7.33 -21.25 50.24
N GLU A 15 -7.54 -19.94 50.07
CA GLU A 15 -6.71 -18.72 50.24
C GLU A 15 -5.31 -18.81 50.89
N LYS A 16 -4.39 -17.96 50.40
CA LYS A 16 -3.62 -17.03 51.27
C LYS A 16 -2.97 -15.88 50.48
N THR A 17 -3.32 -14.65 50.83
CA THR A 17 -2.62 -13.39 50.53
C THR A 17 -1.24 -13.36 51.19
N THR A 18 -0.18 -12.90 50.51
CA THR A 18 0.99 -12.31 51.18
C THR A 18 1.73 -11.35 50.23
N GLU A 19 1.91 -10.12 50.69
CA GLU A 19 2.72 -9.04 50.12
C GLU A 19 4.20 -9.44 49.98
N THR A 20 4.94 -8.92 48.99
CA THR A 20 6.40 -8.74 49.16
C THR A 20 6.95 -7.53 48.40
N LYS A 21 7.60 -6.69 49.21
CA LYS A 21 8.43 -5.50 48.97
C LYS A 21 9.28 -5.45 47.69
N THR A 22 9.33 -4.21 47.19
CA THR A 22 10.40 -3.48 46.51
C THR A 22 11.83 -4.03 46.72
N VAL A 23 12.53 -4.26 45.62
CA VAL A 23 13.99 -4.23 45.54
C VAL A 23 14.35 -3.19 44.48
N GLU A 24 14.87 -2.05 44.92
CA GLU A 24 15.56 -1.12 44.04
C GLU A 24 16.83 -1.80 43.53
N THR A 25 17.04 -1.80 42.22
CA THR A 25 18.37 -1.97 41.65
C THR A 25 18.53 -0.91 40.57
N LYS A 26 19.26 0.15 40.93
CA LYS A 26 19.79 1.13 39.97
C LYS A 26 20.82 0.42 39.10
N VAL A 27 20.51 0.24 37.83
CA VAL A 27 21.52 0.12 36.78
C VAL A 27 21.18 1.18 35.74
N ALA A 28 21.94 2.27 35.77
CA ALA A 28 21.99 3.20 34.66
C ALA A 28 22.80 2.51 33.56
N ASP A 29 22.20 2.28 32.39
CA ASP A 29 22.97 2.33 31.16
C ASP A 29 22.08 2.69 29.96
N SER A 30 22.67 3.51 29.10
CA SER A 30 22.06 4.30 28.04
C SER A 30 21.15 3.52 27.08
N VAL A 31 19.82 3.67 27.22
CA VAL A 31 18.89 3.46 26.10
C VAL A 31 18.68 4.82 25.45
N LYS A 32 19.26 5.00 24.25
CA LYS A 32 18.89 6.11 23.37
C LYS A 32 17.37 6.09 23.24
N THR A 33 16.73 7.13 23.77
CA THR A 33 15.37 7.49 23.41
C THR A 33 15.33 7.54 21.89
N LEU A 34 14.73 6.52 21.27
CA LEU A 34 14.26 6.66 19.90
C LEU A 34 13.21 7.77 20.01
N GLU A 35 13.57 8.95 19.52
CA GLU A 35 12.60 9.99 19.25
C GLU A 35 11.45 9.32 18.48
N PRO A 36 10.19 9.52 18.90
CA PRO A 36 9.07 9.09 18.08
C PRO A 36 9.27 9.74 16.72
N GLU A 37 9.44 8.92 15.67
CA GLU A 37 9.36 9.41 14.30
C GLU A 37 8.08 10.23 14.21
N GLU A 38 8.22 11.50 13.83
CA GLU A 38 7.10 12.39 13.60
C GLU A 38 6.12 11.66 12.67
N PHE A 39 4.95 11.29 13.19
CA PHE A 39 3.82 10.91 12.35
C PHE A 39 3.51 12.13 11.49
N VAL A 40 4.07 12.15 10.29
CA VAL A 40 3.81 13.18 9.30
C VAL A 40 2.30 13.15 9.04
N ASP A 41 1.67 14.29 9.35
CA ASP A 41 0.26 14.61 9.21
C ASP A 41 -0.35 13.89 8.00
N SER A 42 -0.98 12.74 8.24
CA SER A 42 -1.64 12.00 7.19
C SER A 42 -2.94 12.73 6.91
N GLU A 43 -2.98 13.51 5.82
CA GLU A 43 -4.24 14.03 5.30
C GLU A 43 -5.29 12.90 5.33
N PRO A 44 -6.51 13.16 5.83
CA PRO A 44 -7.55 12.15 5.91
C PRO A 44 -7.78 11.55 4.52
N ARG A 45 -7.89 10.21 4.47
CA ARG A 45 -8.15 9.49 3.20
C ARG A 45 -9.45 9.99 2.59
N LYS A 46 -9.36 10.53 1.38
CA LYS A 46 -10.51 10.94 0.55
C LYS A 46 -11.06 9.73 -0.19
N GLU A 47 -12.38 9.66 -0.37
CA GLU A 47 -13.00 8.68 -1.26
C GLU A 47 -12.75 9.06 -2.73
N ASP A 48 -12.85 8.11 -3.64
CA ASP A 48 -12.61 8.37 -5.07
C ASP A 48 -13.58 9.43 -5.64
N THR A 49 -14.79 9.54 -5.07
CA THR A 49 -15.80 10.57 -5.45
C THR A 49 -15.50 11.97 -4.92
N ASP A 50 -14.56 12.12 -3.99
CA ASP A 50 -14.22 13.41 -3.37
C ASP A 50 -13.19 14.19 -4.20
N TYR A 51 -12.59 13.57 -5.22
CA TYR A 51 -11.59 14.20 -6.05
C TYR A 51 -12.23 14.98 -7.19
N GLU A 52 -11.83 16.25 -7.32
CA GLU A 52 -12.18 17.06 -8.49
C GLU A 52 -11.47 16.53 -9.74
N VAL A 53 -12.20 16.43 -10.85
CA VAL A 53 -11.62 16.08 -12.16
C VAL A 53 -10.57 17.11 -12.55
N ILE A 54 -9.39 16.65 -12.93
CA ILE A 54 -8.33 17.54 -13.40
C ILE A 54 -8.68 18.13 -14.78
N ASN A 55 -8.59 19.44 -14.94
CA ASN A 55 -8.85 20.07 -16.23
C ASN A 55 -7.72 19.79 -17.25
N LYS A 56 -7.99 19.97 -18.54
CA LYS A 56 -7.02 19.69 -19.63
C LYS A 56 -5.70 20.45 -19.50
N LYS A 57 -5.73 21.70 -19.01
CA LYS A 57 -4.53 22.54 -18.86
C LYS A 57 -3.62 21.98 -17.78
N ASP A 58 -4.18 21.65 -16.62
CA ASP A 58 -3.47 21.10 -15.49
C ASP A 58 -3.00 19.65 -15.74
N PHE A 59 -3.75 18.90 -16.56
CA PHE A 59 -3.41 17.55 -16.99
C PHE A 59 -2.19 17.48 -17.91
N ALA A 60 -1.90 18.54 -18.67
CA ALA A 60 -0.89 18.50 -19.73
C ALA A 60 0.50 18.03 -19.27
N LYS A 61 0.89 18.29 -18.01
CA LYS A 61 2.17 17.83 -17.45
C LYS A 61 2.19 16.33 -17.13
N TRP A 62 1.03 15.75 -16.88
CA TRP A 62 0.83 14.35 -16.55
C TRP A 62 0.65 13.47 -17.78
N LYS A 63 0.28 14.06 -18.92
CA LYS A 63 0.17 13.31 -20.18
C LYS A 63 1.45 12.54 -20.51
N GLY A 64 1.31 11.26 -20.87
CA GLY A 64 2.42 10.38 -21.28
C GLY A 64 2.28 8.95 -20.74
N GLU A 65 3.32 8.15 -21.01
CA GLU A 65 3.40 6.77 -20.52
C GLU A 65 4.38 6.67 -19.34
N TYR A 66 4.03 5.89 -18.32
CA TYR A 66 4.84 5.69 -17.12
C TYR A 66 5.04 4.21 -16.83
N HIS A 67 6.25 3.83 -16.41
CA HIS A 67 6.67 2.45 -16.25
C HIS A 67 7.35 2.24 -14.89
N LEU A 68 6.86 1.23 -14.15
CA LEU A 68 7.47 0.72 -12.93
C LEU A 68 7.93 -0.72 -13.15
N ASP A 69 9.14 -1.04 -12.69
CA ASP A 69 9.66 -2.39 -12.57
C ASP A 69 10.13 -2.57 -11.11
N TYR A 70 9.32 -3.25 -10.29
CA TYR A 70 9.49 -3.39 -8.86
C TYR A 70 9.71 -4.85 -8.47
N LEU A 71 10.78 -5.13 -7.71
CA LEU A 71 11.10 -6.47 -7.20
C LEU A 71 10.41 -6.72 -5.86
N ASP A 72 10.10 -7.97 -5.57
CA ASP A 72 9.56 -8.44 -4.28
C ASP A 72 8.07 -8.10 -4.05
N TYR A 73 7.25 -8.36 -5.07
CA TYR A 73 5.80 -8.42 -4.89
C TYR A 73 5.45 -9.48 -3.85
N ALA A 74 4.74 -9.08 -2.79
CA ALA A 74 4.31 -9.95 -1.68
C ALA A 74 5.41 -10.51 -0.76
N GLY A 75 6.65 -10.02 -0.84
CA GLY A 75 7.71 -10.38 0.12
C GLY A 75 8.30 -11.79 -0.04
N GLU A 76 7.98 -12.48 -1.14
CA GLU A 76 8.44 -13.86 -1.39
C GLU A 76 9.94 -13.93 -1.71
N ASN A 77 10.58 -12.82 -2.09
CA ASN A 77 12.00 -12.74 -2.43
C ASN A 77 12.49 -13.76 -3.47
N ASP A 78 11.59 -14.26 -4.33
CA ASP A 78 11.88 -15.24 -5.37
C ASP A 78 12.37 -14.59 -6.68
N GLY A 79 12.49 -13.26 -6.70
CA GLY A 79 12.88 -12.45 -7.84
C GLY A 79 11.73 -12.11 -8.80
N THR A 80 10.49 -12.49 -8.46
CA THR A 80 9.30 -12.05 -9.20
C THR A 80 9.18 -10.53 -9.16
N LYS A 81 8.90 -9.95 -10.33
CA LYS A 81 8.79 -8.52 -10.54
C LYS A 81 7.33 -8.12 -10.74
N LEU A 82 6.84 -7.18 -9.94
CA LEU A 82 5.65 -6.41 -10.24
C LEU A 82 6.01 -5.34 -11.27
N LYS A 83 5.26 -5.28 -12.36
CA LYS A 83 5.41 -4.26 -13.38
C LYS A 83 4.10 -3.51 -13.54
N ALA A 84 4.19 -2.18 -13.60
CA ALA A 84 3.05 -1.33 -13.89
C ALA A 84 3.35 -0.46 -15.10
N LYS A 85 2.35 -0.29 -15.97
CA LYS A 85 2.34 0.70 -17.05
C LYS A 85 1.13 1.59 -16.87
N LEU A 86 1.33 2.90 -16.90
CA LEU A 86 0.24 3.88 -16.94
C LEU A 86 0.29 4.62 -18.27
N VAL A 87 -0.86 4.75 -18.92
CA VAL A 87 -1.03 5.57 -20.13
C VAL A 87 -2.03 6.67 -19.79
N LEU A 88 -1.58 7.92 -19.89
CA LEU A 88 -2.33 9.11 -19.52
C LEU A 88 -2.57 9.94 -20.79
N ASP A 89 -3.66 9.67 -21.52
CA ASP A 89 -3.94 10.35 -22.80
C ASP A 89 -4.84 11.57 -22.65
N GLY A 90 -5.74 11.52 -21.67
CA GLY A 90 -6.62 12.62 -21.28
C GLY A 90 -7.00 12.53 -19.79
N PRO A 91 -7.63 13.59 -19.24
CA PRO A 91 -8.05 13.60 -17.83
C PRO A 91 -9.09 12.53 -17.49
N GLU A 92 -9.84 12.07 -18.49
CA GLU A 92 -10.86 11.01 -18.39
C GLU A 92 -10.48 9.75 -19.17
N ASP A 93 -9.23 9.68 -19.68
CA ASP A 93 -8.76 8.63 -20.58
C ASP A 93 -7.40 8.11 -20.09
N GLY A 94 -7.49 7.33 -19.02
CA GLY A 94 -6.37 6.73 -18.31
C GLY A 94 -6.43 5.21 -18.36
N HIS A 95 -5.31 4.58 -18.71
CA HIS A 95 -5.16 3.14 -18.68
C HIS A 95 -4.07 2.73 -17.70
N PHE A 96 -4.42 1.86 -16.77
CA PHE A 96 -3.50 1.24 -15.82
C PHE A 96 -3.36 -0.24 -16.14
N TYR A 97 -2.13 -0.68 -16.41
CA TYR A 97 -1.77 -2.07 -16.63
C TYR A 97 -0.87 -2.51 -15.48
N LEU A 98 -1.17 -3.66 -14.90
CA LEU A 98 -0.38 -4.25 -13.83
C LEU A 98 -0.17 -5.72 -14.11
N TRP A 99 1.06 -6.20 -13.98
CA TRP A 99 1.36 -7.62 -14.17
C TRP A 99 2.59 -8.09 -13.40
N CYS A 100 2.69 -9.41 -13.23
CA CYS A 100 3.85 -10.05 -12.59
C CYS A 100 4.61 -10.93 -13.58
N GLU A 101 5.94 -10.89 -13.52
CA GLU A 101 6.85 -11.72 -14.31
C GLU A 101 7.87 -12.41 -13.39
N LYS A 102 8.16 -13.68 -13.62
CA LYS A 102 9.21 -14.42 -12.92
C LYS A 102 10.60 -14.11 -13.47
N PRO A 103 11.68 -14.37 -12.71
CA PRO A 103 13.02 -14.31 -13.28
C PRO A 103 13.13 -15.22 -14.50
N ASN A 104 13.59 -14.64 -15.62
CA ASN A 104 13.80 -15.35 -16.89
C ASN A 104 12.53 -15.88 -17.59
N ASP A 105 11.33 -15.47 -17.15
CA ASP A 105 10.07 -15.79 -17.82
C ASP A 105 9.21 -14.53 -17.97
N THR A 106 9.03 -14.10 -19.22
CA THR A 106 8.23 -12.91 -19.56
C THR A 106 6.73 -13.22 -19.62
N THR A 107 6.31 -14.45 -19.33
CA THR A 107 4.90 -14.81 -19.23
C THR A 107 4.27 -14.02 -18.10
N LYS A 108 3.19 -13.30 -18.43
CA LYS A 108 2.43 -12.52 -17.45
C LYS A 108 1.59 -13.49 -16.61
N LEU A 109 2.03 -13.74 -15.37
CA LEU A 109 1.36 -14.69 -14.47
C LEU A 109 0.04 -14.15 -13.94
N VAL A 110 0.01 -12.84 -13.70
CA VAL A 110 -1.14 -12.07 -13.26
C VAL A 110 -1.17 -10.84 -14.15
N MET A 111 -2.34 -10.49 -14.70
CA MET A 111 -2.50 -9.26 -15.47
C MET A 111 -3.83 -8.60 -15.12
N GLN A 112 -3.80 -7.29 -14.94
CA GLN A 112 -4.98 -6.47 -14.76
C GLN A 112 -4.86 -5.23 -15.62
N HIS A 113 -5.93 -4.92 -16.35
CA HIS A 113 -6.08 -3.72 -17.15
C HIS A 113 -7.31 -2.96 -16.68
N VAL A 114 -7.08 -1.74 -16.21
CA VAL A 114 -8.11 -0.84 -15.65
C VAL A 114 -8.17 0.44 -16.45
N TYR A 115 -9.38 0.85 -16.80
CA TYR A 115 -9.70 2.15 -17.32
C TYR A 115 -10.21 3.06 -16.21
N GLY A 116 -9.83 4.33 -16.26
CA GLY A 116 -10.25 5.31 -15.29
C GLY A 116 -9.85 6.74 -15.65
N SER A 117 -10.20 7.65 -14.75
CA SER A 117 -9.93 9.08 -14.86
C SER A 117 -8.89 9.54 -13.82
N PHE A 118 -8.59 10.84 -13.82
CA PHE A 118 -7.65 11.44 -12.88
C PHE A 118 -8.26 12.56 -12.05
N GLY A 119 -8.09 12.42 -10.74
CA GLY A 119 -8.47 13.40 -9.73
C GLY A 119 -7.31 14.31 -9.34
N LYS A 120 -7.61 15.59 -9.12
CA LYS A 120 -6.65 16.55 -8.56
C LYS A 120 -6.47 16.27 -7.06
N MET A 121 -5.24 15.97 -6.64
CA MET A 121 -4.96 15.71 -5.23
C MET A 121 -4.94 17.00 -4.39
N ASN A 122 -4.31 18.04 -4.94
CA ASN A 122 -4.07 19.31 -4.25
C ASN A 122 -4.09 20.50 -5.22
N ASN A 123 -4.21 21.72 -4.68
CA ASN A 123 -4.28 22.96 -5.46
C ASN A 123 -3.04 23.25 -6.29
N GLU A 124 -1.87 22.84 -5.80
CA GLU A 124 -0.57 23.02 -6.45
C GLU A 124 -0.36 22.06 -7.64
N ASN A 125 -1.29 21.12 -7.84
CA ASN A 125 -1.22 20.09 -8.87
C ASN A 125 0.07 19.25 -8.74
N THR A 126 0.65 19.09 -7.54
CA THR A 126 1.91 18.31 -7.37
C THR A 126 1.67 16.81 -7.38
N ALA A 127 0.41 16.39 -7.31
CA ALA A 127 -0.02 15.00 -7.39
C ALA A 127 -1.39 14.85 -8.07
N VAL A 128 -1.62 13.68 -8.69
CA VAL A 128 -2.91 13.23 -9.20
C VAL A 128 -3.24 11.84 -8.69
N LYS A 129 -4.52 11.59 -8.45
CA LYS A 129 -5.09 10.29 -8.07
C LYS A 129 -5.63 9.62 -9.32
N PHE A 130 -5.36 8.32 -9.50
CA PHE A 130 -6.10 7.54 -10.48
C PHE A 130 -7.42 7.07 -9.86
N LEU A 131 -8.50 7.28 -10.61
CA LEU A 131 -9.87 6.97 -10.23
C LEU A 131 -10.35 5.81 -11.12
N PRO A 132 -10.26 4.56 -10.65
CA PRO A 132 -10.61 3.39 -11.45
C PRO A 132 -12.12 3.36 -11.71
N GLU A 133 -12.51 3.10 -12.96
CA GLU A 133 -13.92 3.06 -13.37
C GLU A 133 -14.32 1.67 -13.84
N ILE A 134 -13.52 1.06 -14.73
CA ILE A 134 -13.85 -0.20 -15.39
C ILE A 134 -12.61 -1.10 -15.43
N ILE A 135 -12.75 -2.35 -14.99
CA ILE A 135 -11.75 -3.39 -15.23
C ILE A 135 -12.06 -4.04 -16.57
N ILE A 136 -11.13 -3.94 -17.54
CA ILE A 136 -11.32 -4.42 -18.91
C ILE A 136 -10.89 -5.88 -19.05
N GLU A 137 -9.77 -6.23 -18.42
CA GLU A 137 -9.18 -7.58 -18.48
C GLU A 137 -8.46 -7.88 -17.18
N GLY A 138 -8.51 -9.14 -16.75
CA GLY A 138 -7.71 -9.63 -15.64
C GLY A 138 -8.47 -10.46 -14.63
N GLU A 139 -7.74 -11.35 -13.95
CA GLU A 139 -8.24 -12.03 -12.77
C GLU A 139 -8.45 -10.99 -11.65
N ASN A 140 -9.40 -11.22 -10.74
CA ASN A 140 -9.47 -10.41 -9.53
C ASN A 140 -8.27 -10.75 -8.65
N THR A 141 -7.23 -9.94 -8.80
CA THR A 141 -5.92 -10.10 -8.16
C THR A 141 -5.93 -9.74 -6.68
N GLY A 142 -7.02 -9.15 -6.18
CA GLY A 142 -7.06 -8.51 -4.87
C GLY A 142 -6.20 -7.24 -4.79
N ILE A 143 -5.71 -6.72 -5.93
CA ILE A 143 -4.85 -5.55 -5.96
C ILE A 143 -5.69 -4.28 -5.79
N ASN A 144 -5.35 -3.53 -4.75
CA ASN A 144 -5.88 -2.19 -4.52
C ASN A 144 -5.41 -1.24 -5.64
N LEU A 145 -6.38 -0.71 -6.37
CA LEU A 145 -6.17 0.25 -7.47
C LEU A 145 -6.06 1.70 -6.95
N ASP A 146 -6.02 1.87 -5.63
CA ASP A 146 -5.77 3.14 -4.98
C ASP A 146 -4.29 3.52 -5.08
N PHE A 147 -3.96 4.31 -6.11
CA PHE A 147 -2.62 4.85 -6.28
C PHE A 147 -2.61 6.32 -6.70
N PHE A 148 -1.49 6.97 -6.40
CA PHE A 148 -1.24 8.37 -6.66
C PHE A 148 0.04 8.53 -7.48
N LEU A 149 0.04 9.46 -8.42
CA LEU A 149 1.21 9.87 -9.19
C LEU A 149 1.66 11.26 -8.71
N TYR A 150 2.92 11.36 -8.29
CA TYR A 150 3.55 12.58 -7.80
C TYR A 150 4.60 13.07 -8.78
N ASN A 151 4.82 14.39 -8.81
CA ASN A 151 5.96 15.00 -9.48
C ASN A 151 6.72 15.87 -8.48
N LYS A 152 7.93 15.45 -8.12
CA LYS A 152 8.85 16.19 -7.26
C LYS A 152 10.10 16.51 -8.06
N ASN A 153 10.38 17.79 -8.27
CA ASN A 153 11.57 18.25 -8.98
C ASN A 153 11.78 17.53 -10.35
N ASN A 154 10.69 17.37 -11.12
CA ASN A 154 10.70 16.69 -12.43
C ASN A 154 11.03 15.19 -12.39
N THR A 155 10.99 14.59 -11.20
CA THR A 155 11.04 13.13 -10.99
C THR A 155 9.64 12.66 -10.61
N PHE A 156 9.19 11.58 -11.25
CA PHE A 156 7.87 11.02 -11.02
C PHE A 156 7.92 9.88 -10.02
N TYR A 157 6.89 9.80 -9.18
CA TYR A 157 6.75 8.74 -8.20
C TYR A 157 5.33 8.19 -8.19
N ILE A 158 5.19 6.90 -7.91
CA ILE A 158 3.93 6.25 -7.61
C ILE A 158 3.88 5.87 -6.12
N LYS A 159 2.73 6.08 -5.47
CA LYS A 159 2.47 5.58 -4.11
C LYS A 159 1.19 4.77 -4.12
N SER A 160 1.25 3.58 -3.56
CA SER A 160 0.09 2.70 -3.34
C SER A 160 0.39 1.75 -2.18
N ASP A 161 -0.63 1.44 -1.38
CA ASP A 161 -0.50 0.50 -0.26
C ASP A 161 -0.11 -0.93 -0.70
N MET A 162 -0.32 -1.27 -1.97
CA MET A 162 0.00 -2.59 -2.54
C MET A 162 1.38 -2.70 -3.16
N ILE A 163 2.10 -1.58 -3.29
CA ILE A 163 3.51 -1.61 -3.67
C ILE A 163 4.27 -1.23 -2.40
N PRO A 164 4.33 -2.15 -1.40
CA PRO A 164 5.14 -1.92 -0.25
C PRO A 164 6.55 -1.75 -0.76
N SER A 165 7.28 -0.92 -0.09
CA SER A 165 8.70 -0.79 -0.33
C SER A 165 9.49 -1.76 0.52
N GLU A 166 10.82 -1.79 0.36
CA GLU A 166 11.72 -2.54 1.24
C GLU A 166 11.37 -2.28 2.72
N GLY A 167 11.02 -3.36 3.43
CA GLY A 167 10.62 -3.34 4.84
C GLY A 167 9.12 -3.17 5.12
N GLY A 168 8.24 -3.23 4.11
CA GLY A 168 6.79 -3.25 4.31
C GLY A 168 6.14 -1.87 4.51
N ALA A 169 6.91 -0.78 4.38
CA ALA A 169 6.38 0.58 4.47
C ALA A 169 5.76 1.03 3.13
N THR A 170 4.65 1.76 3.17
CA THR A 170 4.13 2.48 1.99
C THR A 170 4.95 3.75 1.78
N LYS A 171 5.93 3.74 0.86
CA LYS A 171 6.66 4.94 0.42
C LYS A 171 6.49 5.16 -1.08
N GLU A 172 6.76 6.39 -1.48
CA GLU A 172 6.80 6.78 -2.89
C GLU A 172 7.91 6.01 -3.61
N LEU A 173 7.56 5.38 -4.72
CA LEU A 173 8.47 4.62 -5.56
C LEU A 173 8.73 5.39 -6.85
N PRO A 174 9.99 5.55 -7.26
CA PRO A 174 10.30 6.24 -8.50
C PRO A 174 9.69 5.48 -9.68
N ILE A 175 9.09 6.23 -10.60
CA ILE A 175 8.51 5.68 -11.83
C ILE A 175 9.08 6.40 -13.04
N GLN A 176 9.38 5.65 -14.10
CA GLN A 176 9.96 6.21 -15.31
C GLN A 176 8.88 6.75 -16.22
N LYS A 177 8.94 8.04 -16.58
CA LYS A 177 8.15 8.59 -17.69
C LYS A 177 8.86 8.31 -19.01
N ILE A 178 8.18 7.62 -19.92
CA ILE A 178 8.64 7.37 -21.29
C ILE A 178 8.24 8.58 -22.15
N LYS A 179 9.20 9.14 -22.89
CA LYS A 179 9.02 10.32 -23.73
C LYS A 179 8.35 9.99 -25.05
#